data_AF-A0A8H3QZA8-F1
#
_entry.id   AF-A0A8H3QZA8-F1
#
_cell.length_a   1.000
_cell.length_b   1.000
_cell.length_c   1.000
_cell.angle_alpha   90.00
_cell.angle_beta   90.00
_cell.angle_gamma   90.00
#
_symmetry.space_group_name_H-M   'P 1'
#
loop_
_entity.id
_entity.type
_entity.pdbx_description
1 polymer ?
#
loop_
_entity_poly.entity_id
_entity_poly.type
_entity_poly.pdbx_seq_one_letter_code
_entity_poly.pdbx_strand_id
1 'polypeptide(L)'
;MDNAVIHHDEALVELIEETGDKVVYLPPYSPDFNPIETVFSTLKIWFKRYRDFIKICDDIEYLILYVLSQITSDMARNYFAGSIYI
;
A
#
# COMPACT_ATOMS: atom_id res chain seq x y z
N MET A 1 -0.81 -9.38 3.61
CA MET A 1 -0.12 -8.72 4.74
C MET A 1 1.33 -9.13 4.75
N ASP A 2 2.27 -8.23 5.01
CA ASP A 2 3.68 -8.60 5.14
C ASP A 2 3.93 -9.34 6.48
N ASN A 3 5.18 -9.75 6.71
CA ASN A 3 5.57 -10.51 7.91
C ASN A 3 6.13 -9.64 9.04
N ALA A 4 5.78 -8.35 9.12
CA ALA A 4 6.13 -7.55 10.29
C ALA A 4 5.56 -8.21 11.56
N VAL A 5 6.33 -8.22 12.65
CA VAL A 5 5.96 -8.91 13.91
C VAL A 5 4.59 -8.45 14.43
N ILE A 6 4.27 -7.16 14.25
CA ILE A 6 3.00 -6.56 14.64
C ILE A 6 1.78 -7.11 13.87
N HIS A 7 2.00 -7.79 12.74
CA HIS A 7 0.94 -8.42 11.93
C HIS A 7 0.63 -9.86 12.36
N HIS A 8 1.36 -10.41 13.32
CA HIS A 8 1.19 -11.79 13.82
C HIS A 8 0.54 -11.82 15.21
N ASP A 9 -0.11 -10.75 15.62
CA ASP A 9 -0.91 -10.73 16.85
C ASP A 9 -2.17 -11.59 16.68
N GLU A 10 -2.33 -12.62 17.50
CA GLU A 10 -3.44 -13.58 17.37
C GLU A 10 -4.80 -12.91 17.54
N ALA A 11 -4.94 -11.98 18.50
CA ALA A 11 -6.20 -11.28 18.74
C ALA A 11 -6.58 -10.38 17.55
N LEU A 12 -5.61 -9.75 16.88
CA LEU A 12 -5.84 -9.00 15.65
C LEU A 12 -6.33 -9.91 14.52
N VAL A 13 -5.73 -11.10 14.35
CA VAL A 13 -6.13 -12.06 13.32
C VAL A 13 -7.55 -12.57 13.57
N GLU A 14 -7.86 -12.97 14.81
CA GLU A 14 -9.20 -13.42 15.20
C GLU A 14 -10.25 -12.32 14.93
N LEU A 15 -9.97 -11.08 15.29
CA LEU A 15 -10.88 -9.95 15.05
C LEU A 15 -11.16 -9.72 13.56
N ILE A 16 -10.18 -9.94 12.69
CA ILE A 16 -10.36 -9.85 11.23
C ILE A 16 -11.17 -11.05 10.72
N GLU A 17 -10.93 -12.26 11.21
CA GLU A 17 -11.66 -13.44 10.75
C GLU A 17 -13.13 -13.45 11.22
N GLU A 18 -13.44 -12.82 12.35
CA GLU A 18 -14.82 -12.59 12.82
C GLU A 18 -15.67 -11.74 11.85
N THR A 19 -15.07 -10.89 11.01
CA THR A 19 -15.80 -10.15 9.97
C THR A 19 -16.15 -11.01 8.76
N GLY A 20 -15.63 -12.25 8.70
CA GLY A 20 -15.72 -13.14 7.55
C GLY A 20 -14.59 -12.97 6.52
N ASP A 21 -13.66 -12.04 6.78
CA ASP A 21 -12.46 -11.85 5.98
C ASP A 21 -11.38 -12.88 6.33
N LYS A 22 -10.31 -12.94 5.52
CA LYS A 22 -9.16 -13.83 5.78
C LYS A 22 -7.87 -13.06 5.73
N VAL A 23 -7.00 -13.33 6.70
CA VAL A 23 -5.63 -12.80 6.70
C VAL A 23 -4.76 -13.66 5.78
N VAL A 24 -4.24 -13.05 4.71
CA VAL A 24 -3.32 -13.72 3.78
C VAL A 24 -1.93 -13.11 3.90
N TYR A 25 -1.01 -13.86 4.48
CA TYR A 25 0.39 -13.47 4.61
C TYR A 25 1.17 -13.67 3.31
N LEU A 26 2.11 -12.78 3.05
CA LEU A 26 3.07 -12.93 1.97
C LEU A 26 4.13 -13.98 2.33
N PRO A 27 4.73 -14.67 1.34
CA PRO A 27 5.94 -15.44 1.58
C PRO A 27 7.06 -14.54 2.15
N PRO A 28 7.93 -15.06 3.03
CA PRO A 28 9.04 -14.28 3.57
C PRO A 28 9.89 -13.63 2.48
N TYR A 29 10.36 -12.41 2.74
CA TYR A 29 11.21 -11.62 1.84
C TYR A 29 10.67 -11.46 0.41
N SER A 30 9.34 -11.46 0.25
CA SER A 30 8.69 -11.33 -1.05
C SER A 30 7.91 -10.00 -1.20
N PRO A 31 8.58 -8.84 -1.07
CA PRO A 31 7.92 -7.54 -1.20
C PRO A 31 7.37 -7.31 -2.62
N ASP A 32 7.99 -7.93 -3.63
CA ASP A 32 7.55 -7.85 -5.03
C ASP A 32 6.14 -8.40 -5.25
N PHE A 33 5.67 -9.26 -4.35
CA PHE A 33 4.32 -9.81 -4.37
C PHE A 33 3.30 -8.98 -3.60
N ASN A 34 3.70 -7.84 -3.01
CA ASN A 34 2.81 -6.95 -2.29
C ASN A 34 2.35 -5.81 -3.21
N PRO A 35 1.06 -5.72 -3.58
CA PRO A 35 0.59 -4.68 -4.50
C PRO A 35 0.81 -3.25 -3.97
N ILE A 36 0.88 -3.06 -2.64
CA ILE A 36 1.14 -1.74 -2.04
C ILE A 36 2.54 -1.19 -2.37
N GLU A 37 3.52 -2.05 -2.69
CA GLU A 37 4.86 -1.59 -3.09
C GLU A 37 4.82 -0.85 -4.44
N THR A 38 3.91 -1.24 -5.32
CA THR A 38 3.69 -0.52 -6.58
C THR A 38 3.05 0.85 -6.32
N VAL A 39 2.12 0.94 -5.36
CA VAL A 39 1.55 2.21 -4.90
C VAL A 39 2.64 3.13 -4.34
N PHE A 40 3.50 2.62 -3.45
CA PHE A 40 4.63 3.38 -2.92
C PHE A 40 5.61 3.84 -4.00
N SER A 41 5.84 3.02 -5.02
CA SER A 41 6.65 3.38 -6.17
C SER A 41 6.04 4.55 -6.96
N THR A 42 4.73 4.53 -7.19
CA THR A 42 3.99 5.65 -7.81
C THR A 42 4.09 6.93 -6.98
N LEU A 43 3.87 6.86 -5.67
CA LEU A 43 4.03 8.01 -4.77
C LEU A 43 5.45 8.58 -4.83
N LYS A 44 6.49 7.73 -4.74
CA LYS A 44 7.90 8.14 -4.82
C LYS A 44 8.22 8.84 -6.15
N ILE A 45 7.68 8.35 -7.27
CA ILE A 45 7.86 8.99 -8.58
C ILE A 45 7.21 10.38 -8.59
N TRP A 46 5.99 10.49 -8.08
CA TRP A 46 5.30 11.77 -7.96
C TRP A 46 6.11 12.74 -7.10
N PHE A 47 6.57 12.30 -5.92
CA PHE A 47 7.35 13.15 -5.03
C PHE A 47 8.69 13.59 -5.63
N LYS A 48 9.36 12.72 -6.38
CA LYS A 48 10.58 13.09 -7.11
C LYS A 48 10.31 14.15 -8.17
N ARG A 49 9.19 14.05 -8.90
CA ARG A 49 8.78 14.99 -9.95
C ARG A 49 8.44 16.38 -9.39
N TYR A 50 7.76 16.43 -8.24
CA TYR A 50 7.29 17.67 -7.62
C TYR A 50 8.10 18.07 -6.38
N ARG A 51 9.38 17.69 -6.32
CA ARG A 51 10.25 17.85 -5.15
C ARG A 51 10.25 19.27 -4.58
N ASP A 52 10.32 20.29 -5.44
CA ASP A 52 10.42 21.68 -4.98
C ASP A 52 9.07 22.21 -4.45
N PHE A 53 7.95 21.71 -4.99
CA PHE A 53 6.63 22.00 -4.43
C PHE A 53 6.46 21.39 -3.03
N ILE A 54 6.93 20.16 -2.81
CA ILE A 54 6.84 19.48 -1.50
C ILE A 54 7.58 20.26 -0.41
N LYS A 55 8.72 20.86 -0.73
CA LYS A 55 9.52 21.63 0.25
C LYS A 55 8.80 22.86 0.79
N ILE A 56 7.86 23.40 0.04
CA ILE A 56 7.10 24.61 0.38
C ILE A 56 5.64 24.31 0.71
N CYS A 57 5.25 23.03 0.69
CA CYS A 57 3.90 22.62 0.98
C CYS A 57 3.73 22.53 2.50
N ASP A 58 2.88 23.39 3.05
CA ASP A 58 2.60 23.42 4.49
C ASP A 58 1.66 22.29 4.93
N ASP A 59 0.93 21.68 4.00
CA ASP A 59 -0.02 20.59 4.26
C ASP A 59 0.36 19.31 3.49
N ILE A 60 1.28 18.55 4.08
CA ILE A 60 1.78 17.29 3.51
C ILE A 60 0.69 16.21 3.53
N GLU A 61 -0.23 16.23 4.50
CA GLU A 61 -1.31 15.25 4.59
C GLU A 61 -2.26 15.39 3.39
N TYR A 62 -2.74 16.61 3.12
CA TYR A 62 -3.54 16.90 1.95
C TYR A 62 -2.81 16.51 0.66
N LEU A 63 -1.51 16.80 0.58
CA LEU A 63 -0.70 16.43 -0.56
C LEU A 63 -0.68 14.92 -0.79
N ILE A 64 -0.41 14.12 0.25
CA ILE A 64 -0.41 12.65 0.14
C ILE A 64 -1.78 12.15 -0.31
N LEU A 65 -2.87 12.66 0.27
CA LEU A 65 -4.23 12.30 -0.14
C LEU A 65 -4.52 12.65 -1.60
N TYR A 66 -4.10 13.83 -2.05
CA TYR A 66 -4.24 14.25 -3.45
C TYR A 66 -3.47 13.33 -4.41
N VAL A 67 -2.24 12.91 -4.06
CA VAL A 67 -1.48 11.97 -4.91
C VAL A 67 -2.13 10.59 -4.92
N LEU A 68 -2.58 10.09 -3.77
CA LEU A 68 -3.30 8.82 -3.68
C LEU A 68 -4.59 8.84 -4.51
N SER A 69 -5.30 9.98 -4.57
CA SER A 69 -6.51 10.12 -5.40
C SER A 69 -6.24 10.07 -6.91
N GLN A 70 -4.97 10.17 -7.34
CA GLN A 70 -4.60 10.00 -8.77
C GLN A 70 -4.50 8.53 -9.18
N ILE A 71 -4.50 7.59 -8.22
CA ILE A 71 -4.47 6.16 -8.51
C ILE A 71 -5.88 5.74 -8.93
N THR A 72 -6.03 5.41 -10.21
CA THR A 72 -7.32 4.99 -10.77
C THR A 72 -7.63 3.54 -10.41
N SER A 73 -8.90 3.14 -10.55
CA SER A 73 -9.30 1.74 -10.41
C SER A 73 -8.55 0.81 -11.36
N ASP A 74 -8.22 1.27 -12.58
CA ASP A 74 -7.45 0.47 -13.54
C ASP A 74 -5.99 0.30 -13.11
N MET A 75 -5.37 1.35 -12.55
CA MET A 75 -4.04 1.24 -11.96
C MET A 75 -4.05 0.24 -10.80
N ALA A 76 -5.03 0.35 -9.88
CA ALA A 76 -5.17 -0.57 -8.76
C ALA A 76 -5.32 -2.03 -9.23
N ARG A 77 -6.20 -2.30 -10.20
CA ARG A 77 -6.34 -3.64 -10.80
C ARG A 77 -5.02 -4.17 -11.35
N ASN A 78 -4.26 -3.33 -12.06
CA ASN A 78 -2.96 -3.72 -12.60
C ASN A 78 -1.92 -4.00 -11.51
N TYR A 79 -1.96 -3.29 -10.37
CA TYR A 79 -1.08 -3.55 -9.24
C TYR A 79 -1.36 -4.93 -8.61
N PHE A 80 -2.64 -5.27 -8.46
CA PHE A 80 -3.05 -6.58 -7.97
C PHE A 80 -2.72 -7.70 -8.98
N ALA A 81 -2.92 -7.47 -10.28
CA ALA A 81 -2.57 -8.45 -11.32
C ALA A 81 -1.07 -8.80 -11.36
N GLY A 82 -0.19 -7.90 -10.93
CA GLY A 82 1.25 -8.15 -10.78
C GLY A 82 1.64 -8.80 -9.45
N SER A 83 0.68 -9.06 -8.57
CA SER A 83 0.89 -9.64 -7.23
C SER A 83 0.50 -11.12 -7.18
N ILE A 84 0.62 -11.75 -6.01
CA ILE A 84 0.14 -13.13 -5.80
C ILE A 84 -1.35 -13.22 -5.44
N TYR A 85 -2.01 -12.07 -5.29
CA TYR A 85 -3.43 -11.99 -5.00
C TYR A 85 -4.19 -11.97 -6.33
N ILE A 86 -4.80 -13.11 -6.67
CA ILE A 86 -5.69 -13.29 -7.83
C ILE A 86 -7.13 -13.40 -7.32
#